data_AF-A0A356EHD6-F1
#
_entry.id   AF-A0A356EHD6-F1
#
_cell.length_a   1.000
_cell.length_b   1.000
_cell.length_c   1.000
_cell.angle_alpha   90.00
_cell.angle_beta   90.00
_cell.angle_gamma   90.00
#
_symmetry.space_group_name_H-M   'P 1'
#
loop_
_entity.id
_entity.type
_entity.pdbx_description
1 polymer ?
#
loop_
_entity_poly.entity_id
_entity_poly.type
_entity_poly.pdbx_seq_one_letter_code
_entity_poly.pdbx_strand_id
1 'polypeptide(L)'
;MRRFLVLLLCSLAINVLAEDIYLLRAPQTGNAGAASNSGAASNSGAATWVDNFTVPNEVAALHAPLHFTLEGTRLRFSRLSNLRFQLRQEGVVASTAAGEVVHYNITFANVPALPVPTRRVRVTIPLTSLNLQDPQADSPSLLAMKNAIRSLGYPSGQVWIESITLRDQREFVVMVAIRRD
;
A
#
# COMPACT_ATOMS: atom_id res chain seq x y z
N MET A 1 53.55 1.99 -23.09
CA MET A 1 52.18 2.37 -23.50
C MET A 1 51.17 1.56 -22.67
N ARG A 2 50.69 2.11 -21.54
CA ARG A 2 49.72 1.46 -20.66
C ARG A 2 48.32 1.93 -21.03
N ARG A 3 47.48 1.01 -21.52
CA ARG A 3 46.07 1.26 -21.85
C ARG A 3 45.25 1.29 -20.56
N PHE A 4 44.71 2.46 -20.23
CA PHE A 4 43.67 2.60 -19.21
C PHE A 4 42.33 2.21 -19.83
N LEU A 5 41.89 0.99 -19.58
CA LEU A 5 40.52 0.56 -19.83
C LEU A 5 39.72 0.90 -18.56
N VAL A 6 39.17 2.11 -18.49
CA VAL A 6 38.20 2.49 -17.46
C VAL A 6 36.86 1.85 -17.85
N LEU A 7 36.62 0.65 -17.33
CA LEU A 7 35.31 0.01 -17.36
C LEU A 7 34.39 0.80 -16.42
N LEU A 8 33.62 1.70 -17.01
CA LEU A 8 32.49 2.37 -16.37
C LEU A 8 31.38 1.34 -16.15
N LEU A 9 31.50 0.55 -15.07
CA LEU A 9 30.42 -0.25 -14.51
C LEU A 9 29.38 0.71 -13.94
N CYS A 10 28.53 1.27 -14.80
CA CYS A 10 27.21 1.78 -14.41
C CYS A 10 26.42 0.61 -13.84
N SER A 11 26.65 0.34 -12.56
CA SER A 11 25.81 -0.51 -11.75
C SER A 11 24.44 0.17 -11.70
N LEU A 12 23.49 -0.34 -12.50
CA LEU A 12 22.07 -0.12 -12.23
C LEU A 12 21.84 -0.66 -10.81
N ALA A 13 21.87 0.23 -9.82
CA ALA A 13 21.45 -0.10 -8.47
C ALA A 13 19.95 -0.35 -8.53
N ILE A 14 19.57 -1.63 -8.71
CA ILE A 14 18.20 -2.06 -8.53
C ILE A 14 17.95 -1.92 -7.03
N ASN A 15 17.33 -0.81 -6.61
CA ASN A 15 16.89 -0.63 -5.25
C ASN A 15 15.73 -1.60 -5.00
N VAL A 16 16.06 -2.69 -4.33
CA VAL A 16 15.11 -3.71 -3.88
C VAL A 16 14.74 -3.37 -2.44
N LEU A 17 13.51 -2.89 -2.22
CA LEU A 17 12.99 -2.59 -0.89
C LEU A 17 11.95 -3.64 -0.51
N ALA A 18 12.11 -4.24 0.67
CA ALA A 18 11.12 -5.13 1.26
C ALA A 18 10.20 -4.30 2.17
N GLU A 19 8.89 -4.42 1.97
CA GLU A 19 7.90 -3.58 2.62
C GLU A 19 6.71 -4.41 3.08
N ASP A 20 6.15 -4.01 4.21
CA ASP A 20 5.01 -4.68 4.84
C ASP A 20 3.71 -3.96 4.50
N ILE A 21 2.77 -4.69 3.92
CA ILE A 21 1.45 -4.21 3.56
C ILE A 21 0.39 -4.92 4.40
N TYR A 22 -0.65 -4.20 4.80
CA TYR A 22 -1.76 -4.75 5.56
C TYR A 22 -3.08 -4.43 4.89
N LEU A 23 -3.98 -5.43 4.87
CA LEU A 23 -5.32 -5.31 4.30
C LEU A 23 -6.33 -6.09 5.13
N LEU A 24 -7.54 -5.54 5.23
CA LEU A 24 -8.69 -6.26 5.72
C LEU A 24 -9.32 -7.06 4.58
N ARG A 25 -9.56 -8.35 4.81
CA ARG A 25 -10.22 -9.26 3.89
C ARG A 25 -11.37 -9.98 4.61
N ALA A 26 -12.38 -10.39 3.85
CA ALA A 26 -13.44 -11.23 4.39
C ALA A 26 -12.89 -12.56 4.96
N PRO A 27 -13.43 -13.07 6.08
CA PRO A 27 -12.98 -14.35 6.63
C PRO A 27 -13.13 -15.45 5.59
N GLN A 28 -12.08 -16.25 5.36
CA GLN A 28 -12.24 -17.44 4.52
C GLN A 28 -13.02 -18.50 5.29
N THR A 29 -14.32 -18.57 5.07
CA THR A 29 -15.14 -19.70 5.50
C THR A 29 -14.64 -20.94 4.78
N GLY A 30 -14.04 -21.86 5.53
CA GLY A 30 -13.23 -22.96 5.01
C GLY A 30 -13.89 -23.78 3.89
N ASN A 31 -13.19 -23.83 2.76
CA ASN A 31 -13.02 -25.06 1.99
C ASN A 31 -11.52 -25.17 1.67
N ALA A 32 -10.77 -25.71 2.64
CA ALA A 32 -9.38 -26.07 2.46
C ALA A 32 -9.31 -27.26 1.50
N GLY A 33 -9.20 -27.00 0.20
CA GLY A 33 -9.02 -28.05 -0.79
C GLY A 33 -9.33 -27.64 -2.22
N ALA A 34 -8.52 -26.76 -2.82
CA ALA A 34 -8.26 -26.77 -4.26
C ALA A 34 -7.17 -25.74 -4.61
N ALA A 35 -5.96 -26.22 -4.84
CA ALA A 35 -5.05 -25.53 -5.74
C ALA A 35 -5.47 -25.89 -7.18
N SER A 36 -5.98 -24.93 -7.97
CA SER A 36 -5.74 -24.84 -9.43
C SER A 36 -6.51 -23.70 -10.10
N ASN A 37 -5.77 -22.93 -10.89
CA ASN A 37 -6.11 -22.04 -12.00
C ASN A 37 -7.54 -21.97 -12.60
N SER A 38 -7.84 -20.74 -13.03
CA SER A 38 -8.64 -20.29 -14.18
C SER A 38 -10.17 -20.50 -14.18
N GLY A 39 -10.88 -19.38 -13.99
CA GLY A 39 -11.96 -18.94 -14.88
C GLY A 39 -13.36 -19.53 -14.65
N ALA A 40 -14.23 -18.77 -13.98
CA ALA A 40 -15.63 -18.58 -14.36
C ALA A 40 -16.31 -17.55 -13.44
N ALA A 41 -16.95 -16.56 -14.04
CA ALA A 41 -17.72 -15.52 -13.38
C ALA A 41 -19.08 -16.02 -12.88
N SER A 42 -19.55 -15.53 -11.73
CA SER A 42 -20.91 -14.97 -11.58
C SER A 42 -21.24 -14.52 -10.14
N ASN A 43 -21.85 -13.33 -10.08
CA ASN A 43 -22.74 -12.79 -9.04
C ASN A 43 -22.15 -12.11 -7.79
N SER A 44 -21.73 -10.84 -7.96
CA SER A 44 -22.31 -9.66 -7.29
C SER A 44 -21.32 -8.48 -7.43
N GLY A 45 -21.79 -7.36 -7.98
CA GLY A 45 -20.97 -6.19 -8.39
C GLY A 45 -20.25 -5.43 -7.26
N ALA A 46 -20.13 -6.00 -6.07
CA ALA A 46 -19.34 -5.50 -4.94
C ALA A 46 -18.12 -6.38 -4.62
N ALA A 47 -18.08 -7.64 -5.09
CA ALA A 47 -17.01 -8.61 -4.78
C ALA A 47 -15.85 -8.62 -5.80
N THR A 48 -15.94 -7.84 -6.89
CA THR A 48 -14.97 -7.86 -7.99
C THR A 48 -13.55 -7.40 -7.62
N TRP A 49 -13.36 -6.75 -6.48
CA TRP A 49 -12.07 -6.21 -6.03
C TRP A 49 -11.21 -7.24 -5.29
N VAL A 50 -11.83 -8.20 -4.60
CA VAL A 50 -11.14 -9.11 -3.67
C VAL A 50 -10.77 -10.44 -4.32
N ASP A 51 -11.54 -10.89 -5.32
CA ASP A 51 -11.42 -12.27 -5.80
C ASP A 51 -10.32 -12.53 -6.85
N ASN A 52 -9.62 -11.50 -7.34
CA ASN A 52 -8.66 -11.67 -8.45
C ASN A 52 -7.27 -11.03 -8.28
N PHE A 53 -6.95 -10.37 -7.15
CA PHE A 53 -5.63 -9.78 -6.95
C PHE A 53 -4.98 -10.24 -5.64
N THR A 54 -3.83 -10.94 -5.77
CA THR A 54 -3.03 -11.50 -4.66
C THR A 54 -2.36 -10.43 -3.80
N VAL A 55 -2.30 -9.18 -4.25
CA VAL A 55 -2.14 -7.93 -3.47
C VAL A 55 -2.76 -6.83 -4.35
N PRO A 56 -3.70 -6.01 -3.86
CA PRO A 56 -4.16 -4.83 -4.58
C PRO A 56 -2.96 -3.95 -4.94
N ASN A 57 -2.70 -3.78 -6.24
CA ASN A 57 -1.63 -2.91 -6.77
C ASN A 57 -1.71 -1.49 -6.20
N GLU A 58 -2.92 -1.10 -5.78
CA GLU A 58 -3.28 0.15 -5.12
C GLU A 58 -2.50 0.37 -3.83
N VAL A 59 -2.33 -0.68 -3.03
CA VAL A 59 -1.74 -0.58 -1.68
C VAL A 59 -0.22 -0.59 -1.78
N ALA A 60 0.30 -1.39 -2.70
CA ALA A 60 1.71 -1.38 -3.09
C ALA A 60 2.13 0.00 -3.64
N ALA A 61 1.25 0.65 -4.41
CA ALA A 61 1.52 1.98 -4.94
C ALA A 61 1.62 3.07 -3.85
N LEU A 62 1.10 2.84 -2.63
CA LEU A 62 1.17 3.82 -1.53
C LEU A 62 2.60 4.03 -1.00
N HIS A 63 3.52 3.10 -1.26
CA HIS A 63 4.94 3.25 -0.89
C HIS A 63 5.75 4.03 -1.94
N ALA A 64 5.11 4.43 -3.04
CA ALA A 64 5.68 5.35 -4.02
C ALA A 64 5.01 6.72 -3.92
N PRO A 65 5.65 7.79 -4.41
CA PRO A 65 5.02 9.11 -4.46
C PRO A 65 3.77 9.09 -5.33
N LEU A 66 2.63 9.38 -4.72
CA LEU A 66 1.34 9.56 -5.39
C LEU A 66 0.98 11.03 -5.39
N HIS A 67 0.56 11.56 -6.53
CA HIS A 67 -0.06 12.88 -6.52
C HIS A 67 -1.45 12.80 -5.92
N PHE A 68 -1.81 13.81 -5.14
CA PHE A 68 -3.16 13.98 -4.65
C PHE A 68 -3.69 15.37 -4.97
N THR A 69 -5.02 15.44 -5.14
CA THR A 69 -5.78 16.69 -5.20
C THR A 69 -6.99 16.60 -4.29
N LEU A 70 -7.21 17.63 -3.49
CA LEU A 70 -8.33 17.77 -2.57
C LEU A 70 -9.35 18.76 -3.15
N GLU A 71 -10.46 18.23 -3.65
CA GLU A 71 -11.60 18.99 -4.20
C GLU A 71 -12.74 19.00 -3.18
N GLY A 72 -12.72 19.99 -2.27
CA GLY A 72 -13.64 20.03 -1.14
C GLY A 72 -13.43 18.83 -0.20
N THR A 73 -14.37 17.88 -0.18
CA THR A 73 -14.26 16.65 0.61
C THR A 73 -13.72 15.45 -0.17
N ARG A 74 -13.59 15.59 -1.49
CA ARG A 74 -13.16 14.53 -2.40
C ARG A 74 -11.65 14.53 -2.54
N LEU A 75 -11.05 13.36 -2.36
CA LEU A 75 -9.63 13.14 -2.53
C LEU A 75 -9.40 12.29 -3.78
N ARG A 76 -8.61 12.81 -4.71
CA ARG A 76 -8.20 12.11 -5.93
C ARG A 76 -6.72 11.77 -5.83
N PHE A 77 -6.36 10.58 -6.29
CA PHE A 77 -4.98 10.14 -6.39
C PHE A 77 -4.61 9.85 -7.84
N SER A 78 -3.41 10.21 -8.24
CA SER A 78 -2.82 9.80 -9.51
C SER A 78 -1.43 9.22 -9.30
N ARG A 79 -1.17 8.08 -9.95
CA ARG A 79 0.11 7.37 -9.86
C ARG A 79 1.11 8.01 -10.82
N LEU A 80 2.33 8.23 -10.33
CA LEU A 80 3.44 8.71 -11.14
C LEU A 80 4.34 7.58 -11.67
N SER A 81 4.28 6.39 -11.08
CA SER A 81 5.28 5.36 -11.26
C SER A 81 4.70 4.07 -11.81
N ASN A 82 5.50 3.41 -12.66
CA ASN A 82 5.34 2.04 -13.11
C ASN A 82 5.96 1.05 -12.11
N LEU A 83 5.64 1.23 -10.83
CA LEU A 83 6.16 0.41 -9.75
C LEU A 83 5.83 -1.06 -9.99
N ARG A 84 6.84 -1.92 -9.90
CA ARG A 84 6.67 -3.38 -9.98
C ARG A 84 6.96 -3.95 -8.61
N PHE A 85 6.14 -4.91 -8.18
CA PHE A 85 6.39 -5.63 -6.93
C PHE A 85 6.25 -7.13 -7.11
N GLN A 86 6.85 -7.86 -6.18
CA GLN A 86 6.73 -9.30 -6.03
C GLN A 86 6.27 -9.61 -4.62
N LEU A 87 5.23 -10.43 -4.48
CA LEU A 87 4.80 -10.96 -3.20
C LEU A 87 5.79 -12.03 -2.73
N ARG A 88 6.29 -11.91 -1.50
CA ARG A 88 7.16 -12.92 -0.86
C ARG A 88 6.42 -13.80 0.11
N GLN A 89 5.59 -13.20 0.96
CA GLN A 89 4.89 -13.90 2.02
C GLN A 89 3.54 -13.25 2.28
N GLU A 90 2.57 -14.08 2.65
CA GLU A 90 1.23 -13.68 3.10
C GLU A 90 0.95 -14.37 4.45
N GLY A 91 0.26 -13.69 5.36
CA GLY A 91 -0.18 -14.28 6.62
C GLY A 91 -1.25 -13.44 7.32
N VAL A 92 -2.17 -14.11 8.02
CA VAL A 92 -3.15 -13.43 8.87
C VAL A 92 -2.47 -12.98 10.16
N VAL A 93 -2.56 -11.68 10.48
CA VAL A 93 -1.93 -11.08 11.67
C VAL A 93 -2.93 -10.69 12.75
N ALA A 94 -4.20 -10.53 12.40
CA ALA A 94 -5.28 -10.31 13.35
C ALA A 94 -6.64 -10.73 12.76
N SER A 95 -7.58 -11.07 13.63
CA SER A 95 -8.99 -11.28 13.28
C SER A 95 -9.84 -10.24 13.99
N THR A 96 -10.80 -9.66 13.27
CA THR A 96 -11.72 -8.65 13.77
C THR A 96 -13.15 -9.07 13.48
N ALA A 97 -14.14 -8.37 14.06
CA ALA A 97 -15.53 -8.57 13.71
C ALA A 97 -15.83 -8.26 12.23
N ALA A 98 -15.02 -7.42 11.59
CA ALA A 98 -15.19 -7.02 10.19
C ALA A 98 -14.49 -7.97 9.20
N GLY A 99 -13.54 -8.80 9.66
CA GLY A 99 -12.74 -9.66 8.79
C GLY A 99 -11.36 -9.99 9.34
N GLU A 100 -10.52 -10.58 8.49
CA GLU A 100 -9.14 -10.94 8.78
C GLU A 100 -8.20 -9.86 8.25
N VAL A 101 -7.27 -9.42 9.10
CA VAL A 101 -6.20 -8.53 8.70
C VAL A 101 -5.05 -9.39 8.19
N VAL A 102 -4.77 -9.27 6.91
CA VAL A 102 -3.72 -10.01 6.21
C VAL A 102 -2.52 -9.10 6.03
N HIS A 103 -1.35 -9.62 6.37
CA HIS A 103 -0.04 -9.05 6.13
C HIS A 103 0.55 -9.64 4.86
N TYR A 104 1.05 -8.77 4.00
CA TYR A 104 1.77 -9.11 2.78
C TYR A 104 3.17 -8.53 2.88
N ASN A 105 4.18 -9.40 2.87
CA ASN A 105 5.56 -8.97 2.68
C ASN A 105 5.83 -8.93 1.18
N ILE A 106 6.09 -7.74 0.67
CA ILE A 106 6.35 -7.52 -0.75
C ILE A 106 7.75 -6.97 -0.97
N THR A 107 8.22 -7.10 -2.20
CA THR A 107 9.48 -6.53 -2.63
C THR A 107 9.27 -5.68 -3.87
N PHE A 108 9.73 -4.44 -3.80
CA PHE A 108 9.65 -3.51 -4.91
C PHE A 108 10.87 -3.60 -5.83
N ALA A 109 10.61 -3.40 -7.12
CA ALA A 109 11.62 -3.15 -8.13
C ALA A 109 11.34 -1.81 -8.81
N ASN A 110 12.41 -1.13 -9.24
CA ASN A 110 12.34 0.20 -9.89
C ASN A 110 11.63 1.25 -9.02
N VAL A 111 11.92 1.27 -7.72
CA VAL A 111 11.37 2.30 -6.82
C VAL A 111 11.92 3.66 -7.24
N PRO A 112 11.06 4.63 -7.60
CA PRO A 112 11.51 5.98 -7.90
C PRO A 112 12.15 6.60 -6.65
N ALA A 113 13.12 7.48 -6.85
CA ALA A 113 13.68 8.24 -5.73
C ALA A 113 12.56 9.01 -5.02
N LEU A 114 12.45 8.82 -3.70
CA LEU A 114 11.47 9.52 -2.88
C LEU A 114 11.88 11.00 -2.78
N PRO A 115 10.95 11.94 -3.00
CA PRO A 115 11.26 13.34 -2.89
C PRO A 115 11.42 13.74 -1.42
N VAL A 116 12.04 14.90 -1.17
CA VAL A 116 12.15 15.44 0.18
C VAL A 116 10.76 15.83 0.69
N PRO A 117 10.28 15.30 1.82
CA PRO A 117 8.95 15.64 2.34
C PRO A 117 8.94 17.05 2.94
N THR A 118 7.84 17.76 2.71
CA THR A 118 7.53 19.02 3.40
C THR A 118 7.10 18.75 4.85
N ARG A 119 6.34 17.67 5.06
CA ARG A 119 5.83 17.25 6.37
C ARG A 119 5.82 15.74 6.49
N ARG A 120 5.95 15.26 7.72
CA ARG A 120 5.70 13.88 8.12
C ARG A 120 4.58 13.88 9.15
N VAL A 121 3.62 12.98 8.98
CA VAL A 121 2.45 12.86 9.84
C VAL A 121 2.39 11.44 10.35
N ARG A 122 2.44 11.29 11.68
CA ARG A 122 2.17 10.01 12.33
C ARG A 122 0.65 9.87 12.50
N VAL A 123 0.08 8.84 11.88
CA VAL A 123 -1.34 8.52 11.99
C VAL A 123 -1.52 7.20 12.72
N THR A 124 -2.43 7.17 13.68
CA THR A 124 -2.80 5.94 14.41
C THR A 124 -4.18 5.49 13.95
N ILE A 125 -4.28 4.24 13.49
CA ILE A 125 -5.49 3.64 12.95
C ILE A 125 -5.86 2.44 13.83
N PRO A 126 -6.91 2.55 14.66
CA PRO A 126 -7.41 1.42 15.43
C PRO A 126 -7.87 0.29 14.51
N LEU A 127 -7.63 -0.97 14.85
CA LEU A 127 -8.13 -2.11 14.07
C LEU A 127 -9.65 -2.08 13.93
N THR A 128 -10.36 -1.57 14.95
CA THR A 128 -11.82 -1.40 14.95
C THR A 128 -12.32 -0.36 13.95
N SER A 129 -11.44 0.49 13.42
CA SER A 129 -11.80 1.47 12.39
C SER A 129 -11.72 0.90 10.97
N LEU A 130 -11.16 -0.30 10.80
CA LEU A 130 -11.12 -0.97 9.51
C LEU A 130 -12.49 -1.60 9.21
N ASN A 131 -12.94 -1.47 7.97
CA ASN A 131 -14.26 -1.95 7.55
C ASN A 131 -14.26 -2.31 6.07
N LEU A 132 -14.80 -3.49 5.73
CA LEU A 132 -14.96 -3.94 4.34
C LEU A 132 -16.06 -3.19 3.56
N GLN A 133 -16.97 -2.51 4.25
CA GLN A 133 -18.05 -1.74 3.62
C GLN A 133 -17.59 -0.38 3.08
N ASP A 134 -16.46 0.15 3.57
CA ASP A 134 -15.83 1.36 3.03
C ASP A 134 -14.52 0.96 2.34
N PRO A 135 -14.45 1.00 0.99
CA PRO A 135 -13.22 0.71 0.23
C PRO A 135 -12.04 1.62 0.56
N GLN A 136 -12.25 2.68 1.37
CA GLN A 136 -11.18 3.52 1.88
C GLN A 136 -10.72 3.14 3.29
N ALA A 137 -11.39 2.18 3.93
CA ALA A 137 -11.12 1.68 5.28
C ALA A 137 -10.76 0.18 5.30
N ASP A 138 -10.66 -0.45 4.13
CA ASP A 138 -10.15 -1.83 3.98
C ASP A 138 -8.62 -1.90 4.08
N SER A 139 -7.92 -0.77 3.94
CA SER A 139 -6.47 -0.65 4.13
C SER A 139 -6.10 0.40 5.19
N PRO A 140 -5.36 0.03 6.26
CA PRO A 140 -4.85 1.01 7.23
C PRO A 140 -3.94 2.06 6.58
N SER A 141 -3.16 1.71 5.56
CA SER A 141 -2.28 2.64 4.85
C SER A 141 -3.08 3.69 4.09
N LEU A 142 -4.14 3.29 3.39
CA LEU A 142 -5.01 4.22 2.64
C LEU A 142 -5.77 5.14 3.59
N LEU A 143 -6.32 4.59 4.67
CA LEU A 143 -7.03 5.36 5.69
C LEU A 143 -6.08 6.38 6.37
N ALA A 144 -4.85 5.97 6.67
CA ALA A 144 -3.83 6.84 7.22
C ALA A 144 -3.47 7.99 6.28
N MET A 145 -3.26 7.73 4.99
CA MET A 145 -3.01 8.79 3.99
C MET A 145 -4.15 9.81 3.94
N LYS A 146 -5.39 9.34 3.88
CA LYS A 146 -6.58 10.20 3.84
C LYS A 146 -6.62 11.12 5.06
N ASN A 147 -6.40 10.56 6.25
CA ASN A 147 -6.37 11.32 7.50
C ASN A 147 -5.21 12.32 7.53
N ALA A 148 -4.02 11.93 7.08
CA ALA A 148 -2.86 12.82 7.00
C ALA A 148 -3.11 14.02 6.07
N ILE A 149 -3.59 13.78 4.85
CA ILE A 149 -3.87 14.84 3.86
C ILE A 149 -4.94 15.80 4.39
N ARG A 150 -6.04 15.26 4.94
CA ARG A 150 -7.12 16.07 5.52
C ARG A 150 -6.65 16.90 6.70
N SER A 151 -5.75 16.37 7.53
CA SER A 151 -5.22 17.09 8.70
C SER A 151 -4.36 18.29 8.33
N LEU A 152 -3.66 18.24 7.19
CA LEU A 152 -2.79 19.33 6.74
C LEU A 152 -3.52 20.39 5.88
N GLY A 153 -4.63 20.01 5.24
CA GLY A 153 -5.43 20.93 4.44
C GLY A 153 -4.76 21.42 3.15
N TYR A 154 -3.77 20.67 2.63
CA TYR A 154 -3.16 21.02 1.35
C TYR A 154 -4.11 20.71 0.19
N PRO A 155 -4.28 21.63 -0.79
CA PRO A 155 -5.18 21.40 -1.93
C PRO A 155 -4.61 20.39 -2.91
N SER A 156 -3.28 20.27 -3.01
CA SER A 156 -2.59 19.28 -3.83
C SER A 156 -1.17 19.03 -3.33
N GLY A 157 -0.56 17.94 -3.79
CA GLY A 157 0.82 17.59 -3.45
C GLY A 157 1.16 16.16 -3.85
N GLN A 158 2.24 15.65 -3.26
CA GLN A 158 2.62 14.24 -3.31
C GLN A 158 2.56 13.62 -1.90
N VAL A 159 2.18 12.35 -1.83
CA VAL A 159 2.05 11.57 -0.59
C VAL A 159 2.62 10.16 -0.77
N TRP A 160 3.24 9.61 0.27
CA TRP A 160 3.68 8.21 0.33
C TRP A 160 3.73 7.70 1.77
N ILE A 161 3.66 6.38 1.96
CA ILE A 161 3.93 5.73 3.24
C ILE A 161 5.44 5.57 3.39
N GLU A 162 5.99 6.05 4.51
CA GLU A 162 7.38 5.77 4.91
C GLU A 162 7.47 4.50 5.76
N SER A 163 6.45 4.22 6.58
CA SER A 163 6.38 2.99 7.37
C SER A 163 4.97 2.73 7.89
N ILE A 164 4.70 1.45 8.16
CA ILE A 164 3.49 0.98 8.85
C ILE A 164 3.89 -0.10 9.86
N THR A 165 3.35 -0.04 11.07
CA THR A 165 3.62 -1.03 12.11
C THR A 165 2.35 -1.34 12.88
N LEU A 166 2.04 -2.63 13.05
CA LEU A 166 0.99 -3.09 13.94
C LEU A 166 1.50 -3.10 15.38
N ARG A 167 0.86 -2.32 16.26
CA ARG A 167 1.19 -2.25 17.68
C ARG A 167 0.15 -3.01 18.51
N ASP A 168 0.65 -3.89 19.39
CA ASP A 168 -0.14 -4.65 20.36
C ASP A 168 -1.36 -5.37 19.76
N GLN A 169 -1.29 -5.73 18.47
CA GLN A 169 -2.41 -6.31 17.70
C GLN A 169 -3.71 -5.48 17.75
N ARG A 170 -3.62 -4.17 17.99
CA ARG A 170 -4.79 -3.29 18.24
C ARG A 170 -4.83 -2.06 17.37
N GLU A 171 -3.69 -1.52 16.98
CA GLU A 171 -3.62 -0.31 16.17
C GLU A 171 -2.47 -0.35 15.18
N PHE A 172 -2.67 0.25 14.03
CA PHE A 172 -1.60 0.54 13.08
C PHE A 172 -1.06 1.93 13.34
N VAL A 173 0.26 2.03 13.45
CA VAL A 173 0.97 3.31 13.44
C VAL A 173 1.63 3.47 12.09
N VAL A 174 1.19 4.49 11.37
CA VAL A 174 1.59 4.75 9.99
C VAL A 174 2.32 6.09 9.93
N MET A 175 3.51 6.10 9.33
CA MET A 175 4.21 7.33 8.99
C MET A 175 3.89 7.71 7.55
N VAL A 176 3.23 8.85 7.39
CA VAL A 176 2.86 9.38 6.08
C VAL A 176 3.73 10.59 5.80
N ALA A 177 4.45 10.57 4.69
CA ALA A 177 5.21 11.69 4.19
C ALA A 177 4.43 12.44 3.12
N ILE A 178 4.45 13.77 3.19
CA ILE A 178 3.73 14.66 2.30
C ILE A 178 4.70 15.72 1.79
N ARG A 179 4.74 15.89 0.47
CA ARG A 179 5.35 17.03 -0.20
C ARG A 179 4.26 17.92 -0.75
N ARG A 180 4.31 19.21 -0.42
CA ARG A 180 3.43 20.21 -1.02
C ARG A 180 3.93 20.57 -2.42
N ASP A 181 3.01 20.72 -3.36
CA ASP A 181 3.29 21.33 -4.67
C ASP A 181 3.22 22.86 -4.60
#